data_AF-A0A178WWL9-F1
#
_entry.id   AF-A0A178WWL9-F1
#
_cell.length_a   1.000
_cell.length_b   1.000
_cell.length_c   1.000
_cell.angle_alpha   90.00
_cell.angle_beta   90.00
_cell.angle_gamma   90.00
#
_symmetry.space_group_name_H-M   'P 1'
#
loop_
_entity.id
_entity.type
_entity.pdbx_description
1 polymer ?
#
loop_
_entity_poly.entity_id
_entity_poly.type
_entity_poly.pdbx_seq_one_letter_code
_entity_poly.pdbx_strand_id
1 'polypeptide(L)'
;MPDRRTLTTDCTSCFALCCVALTFTASADFAIDKRAGDPCPNLLSDFRCGIHDRLRPKGFAGCTGYDCVGAGQQVSQVTFGGRSWREAPETRERMFAALPVMRHLHELLWYLAEARSLAATREIHADLDAEIAELEQITAGDADAVLAIDVDARRAQVNPLLVRTSELVRTGAGRKKDRRGADLIGAKLAGADLRSTNLRGACLIAADLRGADLRRADLIGADLRDADVRGADFTDSIFLTQSQVNATRGDAATKLPPRLARPGHW
;
A
#
# COMPACT_ATOMS: atom_id res chain seq x y z
N MET A 1 6.17 -17.63 8.39
CA MET A 1 6.09 -16.18 8.16
C MET A 1 6.05 -15.97 6.66
N PRO A 2 5.09 -15.20 6.12
CA PRO A 2 5.02 -14.89 4.70
C PRO A 2 6.39 -14.45 4.21
N ASP A 3 6.83 -14.98 3.07
CA ASP A 3 8.02 -14.42 2.41
C ASP A 3 7.67 -12.99 2.00
N ARG A 4 8.18 -12.01 2.74
CA ARG A 4 7.90 -10.58 2.51
C ARG A 4 8.30 -10.12 1.09
N ARG A 5 9.10 -10.91 0.36
CA ARG A 5 9.37 -10.69 -1.07
C ARG A 5 8.11 -10.78 -1.93
N THR A 6 7.08 -11.52 -1.52
CA THR A 6 5.80 -11.60 -2.26
C THR A 6 4.90 -10.38 -2.05
N LEU A 7 5.14 -9.60 -0.99
CA LEU A 7 4.39 -8.37 -0.65
C LEU A 7 5.12 -7.08 -1.08
N THR A 8 6.11 -7.20 -1.96
CA THR A 8 6.82 -6.07 -2.57
C THR A 8 6.51 -6.07 -4.07
N THR A 9 6.22 -4.90 -4.66
CA THR A 9 5.92 -4.82 -6.09
C THR A 9 7.12 -5.26 -6.95
N ASP A 10 6.92 -6.27 -7.80
CA ASP A 10 7.83 -6.63 -8.88
C ASP A 10 7.09 -6.57 -10.22
N CYS A 11 7.22 -5.42 -10.88
CA CYS A 11 6.59 -5.19 -12.18
C CYS A 11 7.13 -6.13 -13.28
N THR A 12 8.33 -6.70 -13.12
CA THR A 12 8.91 -7.60 -14.13
C THR A 12 8.26 -8.98 -14.15
N SER A 13 7.63 -9.36 -13.03
CA SER A 13 6.84 -10.59 -12.89
C SER A 13 5.33 -10.36 -13.12
N CYS A 14 4.93 -9.20 -13.64
CA CYS A 14 3.52 -8.82 -13.82
C CYS A 14 3.18 -8.60 -15.31
N PHE A 15 1.95 -8.91 -15.72
CA PHE A 15 1.43 -8.59 -17.06
C PHE A 15 0.96 -7.14 -17.20
N ALA A 16 1.68 -6.20 -16.58
CA ALA A 16 1.39 -4.77 -16.57
C ALA A 16 -0.03 -4.39 -16.15
N LEU A 17 -0.61 -5.13 -15.21
CA LEU A 17 -2.03 -5.01 -14.88
C LEU A 17 -2.43 -3.59 -14.47
N CYS A 18 -1.61 -2.87 -13.69
CA CYS A 18 -1.89 -1.48 -13.34
C CYS A 18 -1.88 -0.51 -14.55
N CYS A 19 -1.14 -0.84 -15.62
CA CYS A 19 -1.06 -0.03 -16.84
C CYS A 19 -2.23 -0.28 -17.81
N VAL A 20 -2.97 -1.39 -17.66
CA VAL A 20 -4.06 -1.78 -18.56
C VAL A 20 -5.41 -1.83 -17.85
N ALA A 21 -5.50 -2.45 -16.68
CA ALA A 21 -6.75 -2.69 -15.97
C ALA A 21 -7.35 -1.43 -15.35
N LEU A 22 -6.52 -0.43 -15.02
CA LEU A 22 -6.95 0.78 -14.31
C LEU A 22 -7.25 1.93 -15.28
N THR A 23 -8.20 2.78 -14.92
CA THR A 23 -8.50 4.04 -15.63
C THR A 23 -7.45 5.08 -15.29
N PHE A 24 -6.99 5.84 -16.29
CA PHE A 24 -6.29 7.10 -16.08
C PHE A 24 -7.21 8.25 -16.47
N THR A 25 -7.24 9.27 -15.63
CA THR A 25 -7.94 10.52 -15.89
C THR A 25 -6.92 11.64 -15.92
N ALA A 26 -6.93 12.44 -16.99
CA ALA A 26 -5.99 13.53 -17.17
C ALA A 26 -6.05 14.49 -15.98
N SER A 27 -4.93 14.63 -15.27
CA SER A 27 -4.82 15.38 -14.01
C SER A 27 -3.35 15.68 -13.68
N ALA A 28 -3.08 16.17 -12.47
CA ALA A 28 -1.71 16.29 -11.97
C ALA A 28 -0.98 14.92 -11.88
N ASP A 29 -1.73 13.83 -11.76
CA ASP A 29 -1.17 12.48 -11.63
C ASP A 29 -0.91 11.80 -12.98
N PHE A 30 -1.72 12.12 -14.00
CA PHE A 30 -1.67 11.48 -15.32
C PHE A 30 -1.81 12.50 -16.45
N ALA A 31 -0.90 12.48 -17.43
CA ALA A 31 -0.91 13.36 -18.58
C ALA A 31 -1.97 13.00 -19.65
N ILE A 32 -2.65 11.87 -19.49
CA ILE A 32 -3.56 11.31 -20.49
C ILE A 32 -4.82 10.77 -19.83
N ASP A 33 -5.89 10.72 -20.61
CA ASP A 33 -7.04 9.87 -20.34
C ASP A 33 -6.83 8.48 -20.93
N LYS A 34 -7.30 7.46 -20.21
CA LYS A 34 -7.31 6.06 -20.66
C LYS A 34 -8.41 5.31 -19.93
N ARG A 35 -9.24 4.55 -20.64
CA ARG A 35 -10.26 3.71 -19.99
C ARG A 35 -9.61 2.49 -19.32
N ALA A 36 -10.25 1.97 -18.27
CA ALA A 36 -9.96 0.63 -17.77
C ALA A 36 -10.08 -0.38 -18.91
N GLY A 37 -9.08 -1.24 -19.04
CA GLY A 37 -8.97 -2.20 -20.13
C GLY A 37 -8.16 -1.72 -21.34
N ASP A 38 -7.99 -0.42 -21.58
CA ASP A 38 -7.12 0.01 -22.69
C ASP A 38 -5.65 -0.03 -22.26
N PRO A 39 -4.70 -0.55 -23.06
CA PRO A 39 -3.28 -0.48 -22.71
C PRO A 39 -2.78 0.98 -22.66
N CYS A 40 -1.97 1.32 -21.65
CA CYS A 40 -1.23 2.59 -21.64
C CYS A 40 -0.38 2.72 -22.92
N PRO A 41 -0.33 3.87 -23.60
CA PRO A 41 0.45 4.04 -24.82
C PRO A 41 1.96 3.85 -24.63
N ASN A 42 2.45 3.97 -23.39
CA ASN A 42 3.84 3.69 -23.04
C ASN A 42 4.11 2.21 -22.71
N LEU A 43 3.10 1.34 -22.78
CA LEU A 43 3.24 -0.08 -22.49
C LEU A 43 3.85 -0.81 -23.69
N LEU A 44 5.01 -1.44 -23.47
CA LEU A 44 5.70 -2.20 -24.48
C LEU A 44 5.07 -3.58 -24.72
N SER A 45 5.58 -4.30 -25.73
CA SER A 45 5.09 -5.63 -26.09
C SER A 45 5.33 -6.69 -25.02
N ASP A 46 6.37 -6.48 -24.21
CA ASP A 46 6.85 -7.38 -23.16
C ASP A 46 6.37 -6.98 -21.75
N PHE A 47 5.28 -6.21 -21.67
CA PHE A 47 4.68 -5.72 -20.44
C PHE A 47 5.51 -4.67 -19.66
N ARG A 48 6.67 -4.23 -20.15
CA ARG A 48 7.44 -3.16 -19.50
C ARG A 48 6.93 -1.78 -19.88
N CYS A 49 7.13 -0.80 -19.00
CA CYS A 49 6.85 0.61 -19.31
C CYS A 49 8.07 1.24 -20.02
N GLY A 50 7.89 1.74 -21.24
CA GLY A 50 8.95 2.34 -22.05
C GLY A 50 9.48 3.68 -21.55
N ILE A 51 8.86 4.26 -20.51
CA ILE A 51 9.27 5.52 -19.87
C ILE A 51 9.39 5.39 -18.35
N HIS A 52 9.58 4.18 -17.82
CA HIS A 52 9.55 3.91 -16.38
C HIS A 52 10.49 4.84 -15.58
N ASP A 53 11.66 5.12 -16.14
CA ASP A 53 12.69 6.00 -15.58
C ASP A 53 12.34 7.50 -15.62
N ARG A 54 11.31 7.88 -16.36
CA ARG A 54 10.93 9.28 -16.65
C ARG A 54 9.43 9.54 -16.46
N LEU A 55 8.73 8.71 -15.69
CA LEU A 55 7.29 8.81 -15.44
C LEU A 55 6.88 10.20 -14.94
N ARG A 56 7.50 10.70 -13.87
CA ARG A 56 7.18 12.02 -13.29
C ARG A 56 7.39 13.18 -14.29
N PRO A 57 8.57 13.35 -14.92
CA PRO A 57 8.76 14.37 -15.96
C PRO A 57 7.81 14.27 -17.16
N LYS A 58 7.25 13.08 -17.43
CA LYS A 58 6.27 12.84 -18.49
C LYS A 58 4.81 12.97 -18.02
N GLY A 59 4.58 13.41 -16.78
CA GLY A 59 3.24 13.61 -16.21
C GLY A 59 2.54 12.33 -15.75
N PHE A 60 3.29 11.32 -15.30
CA PHE A 60 2.76 10.06 -14.75
C PHE A 60 3.14 9.91 -13.27
N ALA A 61 3.00 10.98 -12.49
CA ALA A 61 3.26 10.95 -11.05
C ALA A 61 2.40 9.91 -10.32
N GLY A 62 1.15 9.70 -10.77
CA GLY A 62 0.25 8.67 -10.26
C GLY A 62 0.82 7.25 -10.41
N CYS A 63 1.54 6.96 -11.49
CA CYS A 63 2.23 5.67 -11.65
C CYS A 63 3.33 5.47 -10.61
N THR A 64 4.05 6.53 -10.23
CA THR A 64 5.09 6.47 -9.19
C THR A 64 4.52 6.50 -7.76
N GLY A 65 3.31 7.04 -7.59
CA GLY A 65 2.56 7.04 -6.34
C GLY A 65 1.91 5.69 -6.03
N TYR A 66 1.56 4.94 -7.07
CA TYR A 66 0.87 3.67 -6.96
C TYR A 66 1.81 2.53 -6.56
N ASP A 67 1.42 1.74 -5.57
CA ASP A 67 2.03 0.45 -5.24
C ASP A 67 0.94 -0.63 -5.10
N CYS A 68 1.16 -1.78 -5.72
CA CYS A 68 0.19 -2.89 -5.73
C CYS A 68 0.43 -3.92 -4.61
N VAL A 69 1.45 -3.71 -3.78
CA VAL A 69 1.85 -4.59 -2.67
C VAL A 69 2.11 -6.03 -3.16
N GLY A 70 2.62 -6.16 -4.37
CA GLY A 70 2.89 -7.45 -5.00
C GLY A 70 1.70 -8.16 -5.66
N ALA A 71 0.50 -7.57 -5.62
CA ALA A 71 -0.70 -8.19 -6.17
C ALA A 71 -0.63 -8.43 -7.68
N GLY A 72 0.04 -7.54 -8.42
CA GLY A 72 0.18 -7.67 -9.87
C GLY A 72 0.91 -8.95 -10.28
N GLN A 73 2.05 -9.25 -9.64
CA GLN A 73 2.76 -10.49 -9.91
C GLN A 73 2.03 -11.72 -9.36
N GLN A 74 1.32 -11.60 -8.23
CA GLN A 74 0.54 -12.72 -7.69
C GLN A 74 -0.56 -13.14 -8.67
N VAL A 75 -1.33 -12.17 -9.17
CA VAL A 75 -2.36 -12.43 -10.19
C VAL A 75 -1.73 -13.04 -11.44
N SER A 76 -0.63 -12.46 -11.92
CA SER A 76 0.00 -12.88 -13.18
C SER A 76 0.59 -14.30 -13.10
N GLN A 77 1.39 -14.58 -12.06
CA GLN A 77 2.18 -15.81 -11.98
C GLN A 77 1.44 -16.95 -11.30
N VAL A 78 0.63 -16.64 -10.28
CA VAL A 78 -0.05 -17.67 -9.46
C VAL A 78 -1.47 -17.85 -9.94
N THR A 79 -2.32 -16.82 -9.83
CA THR A 79 -3.76 -16.93 -10.10
C THR A 79 -4.06 -17.33 -11.56
N PHE A 80 -3.25 -16.86 -12.52
CA PHE A 80 -3.38 -17.19 -13.94
C PHE A 80 -2.22 -18.05 -14.48
N GLY A 81 -1.41 -18.63 -13.60
CA GLY A 81 -0.39 -19.62 -13.96
C GLY A 81 0.63 -19.16 -15.00
N GLY A 82 0.98 -17.87 -15.01
CA GLY A 82 1.96 -17.31 -15.94
C GLY A 82 1.45 -17.14 -17.38
N ARG A 83 0.14 -17.29 -17.64
CA ARG A 83 -0.45 -17.02 -18.96
C ARG A 83 -1.06 -15.62 -19.00
N SER A 84 -0.55 -14.77 -19.88
CA SER A 84 -0.95 -13.37 -19.95
C SER A 84 -2.30 -13.15 -20.62
N TRP A 85 -2.92 -11.99 -20.36
CA TRP A 85 -4.14 -11.54 -21.05
C TRP A 85 -3.95 -11.32 -22.55
N ARG A 86 -2.71 -11.31 -23.07
CA ARG A 86 -2.41 -11.25 -24.51
C ARG A 86 -2.43 -12.64 -25.14
N GLU A 87 -1.92 -13.64 -24.42
CA GLU A 87 -1.87 -15.04 -24.86
C GLU A 87 -3.22 -15.76 -24.69
N ALA A 88 -4.00 -15.34 -23.68
CA ALA A 88 -5.33 -15.85 -23.39
C ALA A 88 -6.33 -14.68 -23.25
N PRO A 89 -6.77 -14.05 -24.37
CA PRO A 89 -7.68 -12.91 -24.33
C PRO A 89 -9.00 -13.18 -23.58
N GLU A 90 -9.45 -14.43 -23.54
CA GLU A 90 -10.63 -14.87 -22.81
C GLU A 90 -10.51 -14.71 -21.28
N THR A 91 -9.29 -14.65 -20.72
CA THR A 91 -9.09 -14.46 -19.28
C THR A 91 -8.98 -12.99 -18.87
N ARG A 92 -8.91 -12.07 -19.84
CA ARG A 92 -8.62 -10.64 -19.66
C ARG A 92 -9.49 -9.98 -18.59
N GLU A 93 -10.81 -10.12 -18.71
CA GLU A 93 -11.77 -9.46 -17.82
C GLU A 93 -11.58 -9.93 -16.37
N ARG A 94 -11.50 -11.26 -16.18
CA ARG A 94 -11.28 -11.87 -14.87
C ARG A 94 -9.94 -11.47 -14.26
N MET A 95 -8.87 -11.42 -15.08
CA MET A 95 -7.54 -11.00 -14.62
C MET A 95 -7.52 -9.55 -14.16
N PHE A 96 -8.24 -8.67 -14.85
CA PHE A 96 -8.32 -7.26 -14.49
C PHE A 96 -9.18 -7.05 -13.24
N ALA A 97 -10.27 -7.81 -13.09
CA ALA A 97 -11.11 -7.81 -11.90
C ALA A 97 -10.38 -8.37 -10.66
N ALA A 98 -9.47 -9.34 -10.84
CA ALA A 98 -8.71 -9.94 -9.75
C ALA A 98 -7.68 -8.98 -9.13
N LEU A 99 -7.11 -8.05 -9.92
CA LEU A 99 -6.09 -7.11 -9.44
C LEU A 99 -6.54 -6.28 -8.20
N PRO A 100 -7.66 -5.53 -8.23
CA PRO A 100 -8.08 -4.75 -7.08
C PRO A 100 -8.39 -5.61 -5.87
N VAL A 101 -8.97 -6.80 -6.04
CA VAL A 101 -9.24 -7.75 -4.94
C VAL A 101 -7.92 -8.23 -4.34
N MET A 102 -6.99 -8.73 -5.16
CA MET A 102 -5.69 -9.21 -4.71
C MET A 102 -4.88 -8.11 -4.01
N ARG A 103 -4.95 -6.87 -4.50
CA ARG A 103 -4.30 -5.71 -3.84
C ARG A 103 -4.85 -5.49 -2.43
N HIS A 104 -6.15 -5.62 -2.22
CA HIS A 104 -6.75 -5.52 -0.88
C HIS A 104 -6.27 -6.65 0.04
N LEU A 105 -6.23 -7.89 -0.46
CA LEU A 105 -5.76 -9.04 0.32
C LEU A 105 -4.27 -8.91 0.69
N HIS A 106 -3.45 -8.49 -0.26
CA HIS A 106 -2.01 -8.23 -0.02
C HIS A 106 -1.79 -7.08 0.95
N GLU A 107 -2.62 -6.04 0.92
CA GLU A 107 -2.57 -4.95 1.90
C GLU A 107 -2.91 -5.47 3.32
N LEU A 108 -3.90 -6.34 3.46
CA LEU A 108 -4.21 -6.98 4.75
C LEU A 108 -3.05 -7.87 5.24
N LEU A 109 -2.46 -8.68 4.35
CA LEU A 109 -1.26 -9.47 4.64
C LEU A 109 -0.08 -8.58 5.06
N TRP A 110 0.09 -7.43 4.43
CA TRP A 110 1.11 -6.44 4.83
C TRP A 110 0.91 -5.99 6.28
N TYR A 111 -0.30 -5.59 6.65
CA TYR A 111 -0.60 -5.16 8.01
C TYR A 111 -0.42 -6.29 9.02
N LEU A 112 -0.95 -7.49 8.73
CA LEU A 112 -0.85 -8.64 9.62
C LEU A 112 0.59 -9.12 9.78
N ALA A 113 1.38 -9.16 8.70
CA ALA A 113 2.78 -9.55 8.74
C ALA A 113 3.65 -8.53 9.51
N GLU A 114 3.29 -7.25 9.46
CA GLU A 114 3.90 -6.26 10.34
C GLU A 114 3.52 -6.53 11.79
N ALA A 115 2.22 -6.58 12.09
CA ALA A 115 1.69 -6.83 13.43
C ALA A 115 2.34 -8.05 14.07
N ARG A 116 2.46 -9.16 13.32
CA ARG A 116 3.05 -10.42 13.75
C ARG A 116 4.55 -10.34 14.06
N SER A 117 5.26 -9.38 13.47
CA SER A 117 6.70 -9.19 13.71
C SER A 117 7.02 -8.32 14.93
N LEU A 118 6.03 -7.62 15.48
CA LEU A 118 6.23 -6.73 16.62
C LEU A 118 6.32 -7.54 17.91
N ALA A 119 7.31 -7.22 18.75
CA ALA A 119 7.44 -7.87 20.05
C ALA A 119 6.24 -7.56 20.98
N ALA A 120 5.66 -6.36 20.85
CA ALA A 120 4.53 -5.90 21.66
C ALA A 120 3.23 -6.69 21.43
N THR A 121 3.10 -7.39 20.30
CA THR A 121 1.90 -8.15 19.93
C THR A 121 1.98 -9.63 20.26
N ARG A 122 3.03 -10.07 20.99
CA ARG A 122 3.28 -11.50 21.28
C ARG A 122 2.05 -12.24 21.81
N GLU A 123 1.24 -11.57 22.62
CA GLU A 123 0.00 -12.14 23.19
C GLU A 123 -1.07 -12.49 22.15
N ILE A 124 -1.06 -11.88 20.97
CA ILE A 124 -2.03 -12.12 19.88
C ILE A 124 -1.40 -12.79 18.66
N HIS A 125 -0.18 -13.35 18.78
CA HIS A 125 0.51 -13.98 17.64
C HIS A 125 -0.24 -15.18 17.06
N ALA A 126 -0.92 -15.97 17.89
CA ALA A 126 -1.70 -17.11 17.42
C ALA A 126 -2.86 -16.68 16.49
N ASP A 127 -3.60 -15.65 16.87
CA ASP A 127 -4.71 -15.13 16.07
C ASP A 127 -4.19 -14.47 14.78
N LEU A 128 -3.08 -13.74 14.86
CA LEU A 128 -2.42 -13.16 13.69
C LEU A 128 -1.94 -14.25 12.71
N ASP A 129 -1.33 -15.34 13.22
CA ASP A 129 -0.85 -16.44 12.39
C ASP A 129 -2.01 -17.16 11.69
N ALA A 130 -3.15 -17.33 12.36
CA ALA A 130 -4.36 -17.92 11.77
C ALA A 130 -4.91 -17.07 10.60
N GLU A 131 -5.04 -15.75 10.81
CA GLU A 131 -5.53 -14.82 9.79
C GLU A 131 -4.56 -14.68 8.60
N ILE A 132 -3.25 -14.71 8.86
CA ILE A 132 -2.24 -14.74 7.80
C ILE A 132 -2.37 -16.01 6.98
N ALA A 133 -2.45 -17.18 7.62
CA ALA A 133 -2.53 -18.47 6.92
C ALA A 133 -3.78 -18.55 6.02
N GLU A 134 -4.91 -18.04 6.49
CA GLU A 134 -6.14 -18.03 5.71
C GLU A 134 -6.04 -17.08 4.49
N LEU A 135 -5.48 -15.87 4.66
CA LEU A 135 -5.25 -14.97 3.54
C LEU A 135 -4.20 -15.52 2.55
N GLU A 136 -3.16 -16.19 3.01
CA GLU A 136 -2.18 -16.87 2.15
C GLU A 136 -2.85 -17.97 1.31
N GLN A 137 -3.77 -18.74 1.89
CA GLN A 137 -4.55 -19.75 1.15
C GLN A 137 -5.45 -19.10 0.08
N ILE A 138 -6.15 -18.03 0.42
CA ILE A 138 -7.02 -17.30 -0.52
C ILE A 138 -6.19 -16.71 -1.67
N THR A 139 -5.09 -16.05 -1.37
CA THR A 139 -4.24 -15.38 -2.38
C THR A 139 -3.49 -16.38 -3.27
N ALA A 140 -3.27 -17.62 -2.81
CA ALA A 140 -2.74 -18.72 -3.62
C ALA A 140 -3.81 -19.46 -4.45
N GLY A 141 -5.09 -19.13 -4.27
CA GLY A 141 -6.20 -19.74 -5.00
C GLY A 141 -6.29 -19.32 -6.48
N ASP A 142 -7.21 -19.96 -7.19
CA ASP A 142 -7.55 -19.62 -8.57
C ASP A 142 -8.37 -18.32 -8.65
N ALA A 143 -8.68 -17.89 -9.88
CA ALA A 143 -9.42 -16.66 -10.10
C ALA A 143 -10.85 -16.68 -9.51
N ASP A 144 -11.51 -17.85 -9.43
CA ASP A 144 -12.86 -17.95 -8.85
C ASP A 144 -12.80 -17.76 -7.33
N ALA A 145 -11.84 -18.41 -6.66
CA ALA A 145 -11.61 -18.24 -5.23
C ALA A 145 -11.31 -16.77 -4.87
N VAL A 146 -10.44 -16.10 -5.64
CA VAL A 146 -10.09 -14.69 -5.39
C VAL A 146 -11.29 -13.78 -5.64
N LEU A 147 -12.01 -13.94 -6.75
CA LEU A 147 -13.12 -13.07 -7.13
C LEU A 147 -14.37 -13.26 -6.25
N ALA A 148 -14.50 -14.39 -5.56
CA ALA A 148 -15.58 -14.64 -4.62
C ALA A 148 -15.43 -13.90 -3.29
N ILE A 149 -14.28 -13.27 -3.02
CA ILE A 149 -14.02 -12.62 -1.74
C ILE A 149 -14.75 -11.28 -1.64
N ASP A 150 -15.57 -11.15 -0.60
CA ASP A 150 -16.01 -9.86 -0.08
C ASP A 150 -14.87 -9.19 0.69
N VAL A 151 -14.22 -8.22 0.03
CA VAL A 151 -13.07 -7.50 0.57
C VAL A 151 -13.41 -6.67 1.81
N ASP A 152 -14.65 -6.17 1.92
CA ASP A 152 -15.08 -5.34 3.04
C ASP A 152 -15.37 -6.22 4.25
N ALA A 153 -16.02 -7.36 4.05
CA ALA A 153 -16.20 -8.37 5.10
C ALA A 153 -14.85 -8.88 5.62
N ARG A 154 -13.89 -9.16 4.73
CA ARG A 154 -12.55 -9.60 5.14
C ARG A 154 -11.80 -8.52 5.93
N ARG A 155 -11.88 -7.26 5.47
CA ARG A 155 -11.29 -6.13 6.20
C ARG A 155 -11.92 -5.97 7.59
N ALA A 156 -13.23 -6.13 7.70
CA ALA A 156 -13.94 -6.06 8.98
C ALA A 156 -13.52 -7.19 9.94
N GLN A 157 -13.31 -8.40 9.44
CA GLN A 157 -12.81 -9.55 10.23
C GLN A 157 -11.40 -9.31 10.78
N VAL A 158 -10.48 -8.77 9.96
CA VAL A 158 -9.08 -8.53 10.34
C VAL A 158 -8.92 -7.30 11.26
N ASN A 159 -9.79 -6.29 11.12
CA ASN A 159 -9.64 -5.00 11.79
C ASN A 159 -9.50 -5.06 13.33
N PRO A 160 -10.24 -5.91 14.09
CA PRO A 160 -10.04 -6.06 15.52
C PRO A 160 -8.59 -6.38 15.93
N LEU A 161 -7.89 -7.25 15.21
CA LEU A 161 -6.48 -7.56 15.48
C LEU A 161 -5.56 -6.38 15.19
N LEU A 162 -5.85 -5.61 14.15
CA LEU A 162 -5.08 -4.41 13.81
C LEU A 162 -5.28 -3.30 14.85
N VAL A 163 -6.51 -3.15 15.37
CA VAL A 163 -6.81 -2.24 16.48
C VAL A 163 -6.09 -2.68 17.75
N ARG A 164 -6.15 -3.96 18.11
CA ARG A 164 -5.44 -4.50 19.27
C ARG A 164 -3.93 -4.32 19.15
N THR A 165 -3.38 -4.54 17.96
CA THR A 165 -1.96 -4.28 17.65
C THR A 165 -1.61 -2.82 17.91
N SER A 166 -2.42 -1.89 17.40
CA SER A 166 -2.24 -0.44 17.61
C SER A 166 -2.21 -0.10 19.10
N GLU A 167 -3.15 -0.62 19.87
CA GLU A 167 -3.20 -0.39 21.31
C GLU A 167 -1.95 -0.90 22.02
N LEU A 168 -1.52 -2.13 21.74
CA LEU A 168 -0.34 -2.76 22.32
C LEU A 168 0.94 -1.99 21.98
N VAL A 169 1.10 -1.63 20.72
CA VAL A 169 2.26 -0.86 20.24
C VAL A 169 2.25 0.56 20.79
N ARG A 170 1.11 1.13 21.17
CA ARG A 170 1.02 2.49 21.71
C ARG A 170 1.04 2.55 23.23
N THR A 171 1.13 1.41 23.94
CA THR A 171 1.27 1.37 25.41
C THR A 171 2.54 2.06 25.91
N GLY A 172 2.47 2.78 27.03
CA GLY A 172 3.62 3.47 27.64
C GLY A 172 3.95 4.86 27.09
N ALA A 173 3.24 5.33 26.07
CA ALA A 173 3.40 6.68 25.52
C ALA A 173 2.39 7.68 26.13
N GLY A 174 2.60 8.08 27.39
CA GLY A 174 1.88 9.19 28.02
C GLY A 174 0.35 9.26 27.77
N ARG A 175 -0.18 10.47 27.57
CA ARG A 175 -1.60 10.70 27.28
C ARG A 175 -1.93 10.19 25.86
N LYS A 176 -2.90 9.28 25.73
CA LYS A 176 -3.40 8.77 24.43
C LYS A 176 -3.78 9.95 23.52
N LYS A 177 -3.01 10.18 22.45
CA LYS A 177 -3.36 11.13 21.39
C LYS A 177 -4.20 10.38 20.35
N ASP A 178 -5.50 10.68 20.30
CA ASP A 178 -6.39 10.13 19.28
C ASP A 178 -6.77 11.21 18.27
N ARG A 179 -6.47 10.93 17.00
CA ARG A 179 -6.76 11.78 15.83
C ARG A 179 -7.34 10.91 14.70
N ARG A 180 -8.00 9.80 15.04
CA ARG A 180 -8.66 8.93 14.08
C ARG A 180 -9.69 9.73 13.27
N GLY A 181 -9.63 9.63 11.95
CA GLY A 181 -10.53 10.33 11.04
C GLY A 181 -10.41 11.86 11.07
N ALA A 182 -9.37 12.41 11.69
CA ALA A 182 -9.22 13.85 11.80
C ALA A 182 -8.97 14.49 10.43
N ASP A 183 -9.64 15.61 10.17
CA ASP A 183 -9.28 16.50 9.08
C ASP A 183 -8.09 17.36 9.50
N LEU A 184 -6.94 17.11 8.86
CA LEU A 184 -5.66 17.78 9.08
C LEU A 184 -5.09 18.28 7.74
N ILE A 185 -5.96 18.57 6.76
CA ILE A 185 -5.55 19.09 5.45
C ILE A 185 -4.77 20.40 5.66
N GLY A 186 -3.57 20.47 5.10
CA GLY A 186 -2.69 21.65 5.19
C GLY A 186 -2.25 22.00 6.62
N ALA A 187 -2.42 21.08 7.60
CA ALA A 187 -2.11 21.36 8.99
C ALA A 187 -0.61 21.68 9.18
N LYS A 188 -0.32 22.70 10.00
CA LYS A 188 1.05 23.11 10.35
C LYS A 188 1.54 22.29 11.54
N LEU A 189 2.18 21.16 11.26
CA LEU A 189 2.64 20.17 12.24
C LEU A 189 4.18 20.00 12.23
N ALA A 190 4.91 20.98 11.69
CA ALA A 190 6.36 20.94 11.68
C ALA A 190 6.92 20.80 13.11
N GLY A 191 7.82 19.85 13.31
CA GLY A 191 8.43 19.52 14.61
C GLY A 191 7.45 18.93 15.64
N ALA A 192 6.21 18.61 15.25
CA ALA A 192 5.22 18.11 16.19
C ALA A 192 5.60 16.74 16.75
N ASP A 193 5.40 16.56 18.07
CA ASP A 193 5.43 15.25 18.70
C ASP A 193 4.10 14.53 18.43
N LEU A 194 4.09 13.66 17.43
CA LEU A 194 2.98 12.78 17.06
C LEU A 194 3.21 11.34 17.48
N ARG A 195 4.19 11.08 18.36
CA ARG A 195 4.49 9.73 18.83
C ARG A 195 3.26 9.05 19.40
N SER A 196 3.07 7.79 19.03
CA SER A 196 1.95 6.95 19.49
C SER A 196 0.56 7.56 19.27
N THR A 197 0.41 8.44 18.29
CA THR A 197 -0.89 9.02 17.91
C THR A 197 -1.67 8.02 17.07
N ASN A 198 -2.97 7.93 17.33
CA ASN A 198 -3.91 7.24 16.43
C ASN A 198 -4.19 8.17 15.24
N LEU A 199 -3.63 7.91 14.06
CA LEU A 199 -3.90 8.66 12.83
C LEU A 199 -4.73 7.84 11.84
N ARG A 200 -5.40 6.77 12.30
CA ARG A 200 -6.21 5.91 11.43
C ARG A 200 -7.23 6.73 10.65
N GLY A 201 -7.21 6.64 9.33
CA GLY A 201 -8.14 7.38 8.48
C GLY A 201 -8.02 8.90 8.53
N ALA A 202 -6.98 9.46 9.15
CA ALA A 202 -6.79 10.91 9.20
C ALA A 202 -6.46 11.45 7.80
N CYS A 203 -7.01 12.61 7.44
CA CYS A 203 -6.72 13.30 6.20
C CYS A 203 -5.59 14.30 6.42
N LEU A 204 -4.38 13.99 5.98
CA LEU A 204 -3.15 14.80 6.14
C LEU A 204 -2.69 15.38 4.79
N ILE A 205 -3.60 15.55 3.84
CA ILE A 205 -3.27 16.04 2.50
C ILE A 205 -2.58 17.40 2.61
N ALA A 206 -1.42 17.54 1.98
CA ALA A 206 -0.60 18.75 2.00
C ALA A 206 -0.21 19.26 3.41
N ALA A 207 -0.30 18.43 4.46
CA ALA A 207 0.12 18.81 5.80
C ALA A 207 1.64 19.04 5.86
N ASP A 208 2.06 20.03 6.66
CA ASP A 208 3.47 20.29 6.95
C ASP A 208 3.89 19.43 8.15
N LEU A 209 4.54 18.29 7.90
CA LEU A 209 5.06 17.35 8.89
C LEU A 209 6.59 17.42 9.01
N ARG A 210 7.22 18.51 8.54
CA ARG A 210 8.68 18.63 8.52
C ARG A 210 9.27 18.45 9.92
N GLY A 211 10.20 17.51 10.08
CA GLY A 211 10.81 17.22 11.37
C GLY A 211 9.85 16.65 12.44
N ALA A 212 8.62 16.28 12.08
CA ALA A 212 7.67 15.70 13.03
C ALA A 212 8.11 14.29 13.47
N ASP A 213 7.79 13.93 14.70
CA ASP A 213 8.08 12.61 15.27
C ASP A 213 6.83 11.74 15.25
N LEU A 214 6.76 10.78 14.33
CA LEU A 214 5.63 9.86 14.15
C LEU A 214 5.92 8.45 14.67
N ARG A 215 6.99 8.25 15.45
CA ARG A 215 7.33 6.92 15.98
C ARG A 215 6.16 6.31 16.73
N ARG A 216 5.84 5.04 16.44
CA ARG A 216 4.71 4.28 17.01
C ARG A 216 3.32 4.84 16.67
N ALA A 217 3.20 5.81 15.77
CA ALA A 217 1.90 6.26 15.27
C ALA A 217 1.24 5.17 14.42
N ASP A 218 -0.08 5.06 14.50
CA ASP A 218 -0.89 4.17 13.67
C ASP A 218 -1.41 4.93 12.45
N LEU A 219 -0.98 4.50 11.26
CA LEU A 219 -1.23 5.18 9.99
C LEU A 219 -2.18 4.41 9.06
N ILE A 220 -2.93 3.40 9.54
CA ILE A 220 -3.88 2.68 8.68
C ILE A 220 -4.87 3.66 8.04
N GLY A 221 -4.89 3.69 6.71
CA GLY A 221 -5.80 4.54 5.94
C GLY A 221 -5.57 6.04 6.10
N ALA A 222 -4.47 6.48 6.74
CA ALA A 222 -4.12 7.90 6.76
C ALA A 222 -3.79 8.37 5.32
N ASP A 223 -4.38 9.48 4.90
CA ASP A 223 -4.13 10.07 3.59
C ASP A 223 -3.00 11.09 3.69
N LEU A 224 -1.83 10.73 3.16
CA LEU A 224 -0.60 11.51 3.24
C LEU A 224 -0.25 12.19 1.90
N ARG A 225 -1.19 12.25 0.94
CA ARG A 225 -0.92 12.85 -0.38
C ARG A 225 -0.39 14.27 -0.25
N ASP A 226 0.74 14.52 -0.90
CA ASP A 226 1.46 15.81 -0.90
C ASP A 226 1.90 16.33 0.47
N ALA A 227 1.81 15.53 1.55
CA ALA A 227 2.32 15.94 2.85
C ALA A 227 3.85 16.13 2.79
N ASP A 228 4.34 17.20 3.42
CA ASP A 228 5.76 17.51 3.50
C ASP A 228 6.37 16.81 4.71
N VAL A 229 7.09 15.72 4.47
CA VAL A 229 7.63 14.83 5.51
C VAL A 229 9.16 14.95 5.61
N ARG A 230 9.76 16.00 5.05
CA ARG A 230 11.20 16.23 5.10
C ARG A 230 11.72 16.26 6.53
N GLY A 231 12.71 15.43 6.83
CA GLY A 231 13.24 15.25 8.20
C GLY A 231 12.29 14.61 9.22
N ALA A 232 11.08 14.18 8.85
CA ALA A 232 10.17 13.47 9.77
C ALA A 232 10.69 12.07 10.14
N ASP A 233 10.31 11.58 11.32
CA ASP A 233 10.73 10.27 11.83
C ASP A 233 9.57 9.27 11.89
N PHE A 234 9.56 8.29 10.97
CA PHE A 234 8.61 7.19 10.93
C PHE A 234 9.19 5.85 11.40
N THR A 235 10.41 5.81 11.95
CA THR A 235 11.19 4.55 12.13
C THR A 235 10.39 3.41 12.78
N ASP A 236 9.56 3.74 13.77
CA ASP A 236 8.71 2.78 14.49
C ASP A 236 7.20 2.98 14.26
N SER A 237 6.81 3.78 13.25
CA SER A 237 5.39 3.90 12.88
C SER A 237 4.88 2.56 12.39
N ILE A 238 3.62 2.27 12.73
CA ILE A 238 2.97 1.03 12.34
C ILE A 238 1.98 1.23 11.22
N PHE A 239 1.90 0.22 10.37
CA PHE A 239 0.97 0.12 9.26
C PHE A 239 1.10 1.21 8.20
N LEU A 240 2.28 1.84 8.13
CA LEU A 240 2.66 2.68 7.00
C LEU A 240 2.92 1.79 5.76
N THR A 241 2.43 2.22 4.61
CA THR A 241 2.55 1.51 3.33
C THR A 241 3.48 2.24 2.35
N GLN A 242 4.01 1.51 1.36
CA GLN A 242 4.83 2.11 0.31
C GLN A 242 4.03 3.15 -0.50
N SER A 243 2.74 2.90 -0.77
CA SER A 243 1.86 3.87 -1.45
C SER A 243 1.77 5.19 -0.69
N GLN A 244 1.60 5.15 0.64
CA GLN A 244 1.57 6.36 1.47
C GLN A 244 2.89 7.12 1.42
N VAL A 245 4.02 6.42 1.49
CA VAL A 245 5.35 7.03 1.39
C VAL A 245 5.55 7.66 0.01
N ASN A 246 5.22 6.95 -1.07
CA ASN A 246 5.37 7.43 -2.45
C ASN A 246 4.56 8.71 -2.73
N ALA A 247 3.44 8.89 -2.02
CA ALA A 247 2.56 10.05 -2.16
C ALA A 247 3.05 11.31 -1.42
N THR A 248 4.11 11.22 -0.62
CA THR A 248 4.63 12.34 0.18
C THR A 248 5.86 13.00 -0.47
N ARG A 249 6.22 14.16 0.08
CA ARG A 249 7.45 14.90 -0.22
C ARG A 249 8.44 14.72 0.93
N GLY A 250 9.31 13.73 0.85
CA GLY A 250 10.39 13.50 1.81
C GLY A 250 11.75 13.95 1.28
N ASP A 251 12.80 13.67 2.04
CA ASP A 251 14.19 13.91 1.64
C ASP A 251 15.14 12.88 2.28
N ALA A 252 16.45 13.15 2.17
CA ALA A 252 17.47 12.29 2.73
C ALA A 252 17.41 12.16 4.27
N ALA A 253 16.83 13.15 4.96
CA ALA A 253 16.71 13.18 6.41
C ALA A 253 15.42 12.50 6.91
N THR A 254 14.41 12.31 6.05
CA THR A 254 13.21 11.53 6.39
C THR A 254 13.59 10.10 6.74
N LYS A 255 13.22 9.65 7.94
CA LYS A 255 13.49 8.29 8.43
C LYS A 255 12.27 7.42 8.24
N LEU A 256 12.47 6.26 7.63
CA LEU A 256 11.42 5.28 7.35
C LEU A 256 11.66 4.00 8.13
N PRO A 257 10.60 3.22 8.41
CA PRO A 257 10.76 1.83 8.80
C PRO A 257 11.61 1.07 7.76
N PRO A 258 12.48 0.13 8.18
CA PRO A 258 13.44 -0.55 7.29
C PRO A 258 12.80 -1.39 6.18
N ARG A 259 11.50 -1.68 6.30
CA ARG A 259 10.71 -2.43 5.31
C ARG A 259 10.18 -1.58 4.15
N LEU A 260 10.32 -0.26 4.21
CA LEU A 260 9.86 0.66 3.18
C LEU A 260 11.05 1.24 2.41
N ALA A 261 10.90 1.33 1.10
CA ALA A 261 11.89 1.94 0.24
C ALA A 261 11.72 3.46 0.23
N ARG A 262 12.84 4.18 0.19
CA ARG A 262 12.84 5.62 -0.09
C ARG A 262 12.43 5.83 -1.56
N PRO A 263 11.39 6.63 -1.84
CA PRO A 263 11.04 6.97 -3.22
C PRO A 263 12.17 7.72 -3.92
N GLY A 264 12.43 7.40 -5.20
CA GLY A 264 13.50 8.03 -5.96
C GLY A 264 13.30 9.52 -6.26
N HIS A 265 12.10 10.06 -5.99
CA HIS A 265 11.77 11.48 -6.15
C HIS A 265 11.94 12.32 -4.89
N TRP A 266 12.40 11.71 -3.79
CA TRP A 266 12.80 12.41 -2.56
C TRP A 266 14.23 12.94 -2.63
#